data_AF-L7FMV0-F1
#
_entry.id   AF-L7FMV0-F1
#
_cell.length_a   1.000
_cell.length_b   1.000
_cell.length_c   1.000
_cell.angle_alpha   90.00
_cell.angle_beta   90.00
_cell.angle_gamma   90.00
#
_symmetry.space_group_name_H-M   'P 1'
#
loop_
_entity.id
_entity.type
_entity.pdbx_description
1 polymer ?
#
loop_
_entity_poly.entity_id
_entity_poly.type
_entity_poly.pdbx_seq_one_letter_code
_entity_poly.pdbx_strand_id
1 'polypeptide(L)'
;MQTQQLSAFTKKNIYEEYPTVFSTVFYPFNSHTSEHNNLKKTKKTEVVNDSINNISRLLQAKRASADRDAAQQGFLISVLALNGFEVKMNKLYKKGKTTHQLYVIDLITREGTVYFNLNDFHLPSENLKQKRRSQDALTNNILIEIAEKFCGAVFKLKNGKKSNVCIPMKRIQTANVNGVFYTAEKILVDGIYENENIRDNLKDDGFVVSNEQINCSL
;
A
#
# COMPACT_ATOMS: atom_id res chain seq x y z
N MET A 1 0.03 11.71 -32.66
CA MET A 1 -0.34 10.37 -32.15
C MET A 1 0.59 10.04 -31.01
N GLN A 2 0.11 10.11 -29.76
CA GLN A 2 0.92 9.76 -28.58
C GLN A 2 0.86 8.25 -28.38
N THR A 3 2.01 7.61 -28.38
CA THR A 3 2.18 6.19 -28.06
C THR A 3 1.87 6.00 -26.57
N GLN A 4 0.72 5.41 -26.24
CA GLN A 4 0.45 4.94 -24.87
C GLN A 4 1.47 3.86 -24.53
N GLN A 5 2.43 4.18 -23.67
CA GLN A 5 3.26 3.15 -23.04
C GLN A 5 2.35 2.33 -22.13
N LEU A 6 2.04 1.10 -22.56
CA LEU A 6 1.34 0.12 -21.75
C LEU A 6 2.17 -0.14 -20.48
N SER A 7 1.59 0.17 -19.33
CA SER A 7 2.10 -0.23 -18.02
C SER A 7 2.39 -1.74 -18.01
N ALA A 8 3.51 -2.15 -17.40
CA ALA A 8 3.85 -3.57 -17.22
C ALA A 8 2.78 -4.34 -16.40
N PHE A 9 1.92 -3.61 -15.69
CA PHE A 9 0.85 -4.13 -14.85
C PHE A 9 -0.51 -3.86 -15.51
N THR A 10 -0.84 -4.61 -16.57
CA THR A 10 -2.21 -4.62 -17.10
C THR A 10 -3.15 -5.34 -16.12
N LYS A 11 -4.44 -5.01 -16.09
CA LYS A 11 -5.45 -5.68 -15.22
C LYS A 11 -5.31 -7.21 -15.25
N LYS A 12 -5.01 -7.79 -16.42
CA LYS A 12 -4.82 -9.24 -16.59
C LYS A 12 -3.62 -9.79 -15.81
N ASN A 13 -2.50 -9.07 -15.78
CA ASN A 13 -1.30 -9.46 -15.03
C ASN A 13 -1.52 -9.38 -13.50
N ILE A 14 -2.33 -8.43 -13.02
CA ILE A 14 -2.62 -8.29 -11.57
C ILE A 14 -3.45 -9.49 -11.05
N TYR A 15 -4.36 -10.04 -11.83
CA TYR A 15 -5.10 -11.24 -11.41
C TYR A 15 -4.30 -12.54 -11.60
N GLU A 16 -3.31 -12.58 -12.51
CA GLU A 16 -2.45 -13.75 -12.75
C GLU A 16 -1.26 -13.84 -11.77
N GLU A 17 -0.72 -12.71 -11.28
CA GLU A 17 0.46 -12.70 -10.38
C GLU A 17 0.14 -12.84 -8.88
N TYR A 18 -1.08 -12.51 -8.43
CA TYR A 18 -1.43 -12.45 -7.01
C TYR A 18 -2.08 -13.70 -6.36
N PRO A 19 -2.57 -14.75 -7.06
CA PRO A 19 -3.11 -15.92 -6.37
C PRO A 19 -2.03 -16.72 -5.61
N THR A 20 -0.75 -16.59 -5.99
CA THR A 20 0.39 -17.30 -5.38
C THR A 20 1.10 -16.53 -4.25
N VAL A 21 0.92 -15.21 -4.14
CA VAL A 21 1.50 -14.43 -3.03
C VAL A 21 0.73 -14.67 -1.72
N PHE A 22 -0.56 -14.98 -1.81
CA PHE A 22 -1.37 -15.33 -0.64
C PHE A 22 -1.00 -16.67 -0.01
N SER A 23 -0.63 -17.69 -0.81
CA SER A 23 -0.29 -19.01 -0.27
C SER A 23 1.06 -19.03 0.47
N THR A 24 2.00 -18.17 0.10
CA THR A 24 3.36 -18.15 0.69
C THR A 24 3.54 -17.13 1.83
N VAL A 25 2.71 -16.09 1.90
CA VAL A 25 2.86 -15.02 2.91
C VAL A 25 1.86 -15.15 4.07
N PHE A 26 0.74 -15.88 3.90
CA PHE A 26 -0.25 -16.04 4.97
C PHE A 26 -0.14 -17.33 5.80
N TYR A 27 0.56 -18.39 5.35
CA TYR A 27 0.94 -19.54 6.19
C TYR A 27 2.18 -20.27 5.64
N PRO A 28 3.26 -20.39 6.43
CA PRO A 28 3.97 -21.65 6.48
C PRO A 28 4.25 -22.01 7.94
N PHE A 29 3.27 -22.58 8.62
CA PHE A 29 3.55 -23.56 9.67
C PHE A 29 3.20 -24.93 9.09
N ASN A 30 4.04 -25.42 8.17
CA ASN A 30 4.14 -26.87 8.03
C ASN A 30 4.89 -27.36 9.27
N SER A 31 4.12 -27.87 10.23
CA SER A 31 4.64 -28.74 11.29
C SER A 31 5.43 -29.87 10.64
N HIS A 32 6.71 -29.95 10.99
CA HIS A 32 7.59 -31.04 10.61
C HIS A 32 6.93 -32.39 10.95
N THR A 33 6.70 -33.23 9.95
CA THR A 33 6.87 -34.67 10.12
C THR A 33 8.32 -34.98 9.79
N SER A 34 9.02 -35.40 10.83
CA SER A 34 10.41 -35.85 10.83
C SER A 34 10.53 -37.19 10.10
N GLU A 35 11.33 -37.22 9.04
CA GLU A 35 12.03 -38.44 8.63
C GLU A 35 13.52 -38.17 8.57
N HIS A 36 14.24 -38.90 9.42
CA HIS A 36 15.69 -39.01 9.41
C HIS A 36 16.17 -39.52 8.05
N ASN A 37 17.26 -38.95 7.50
CA ASN A 37 18.37 -39.76 7.02
C ASN A 37 19.68 -38.96 6.85
N ASN A 38 20.75 -39.69 7.13
CA ASN A 38 22.15 -39.29 7.21
C ASN A 38 22.74 -38.73 5.90
N LEU A 39 23.64 -37.74 5.96
CA LEU A 39 25.10 -37.96 5.86
C LEU A 39 25.89 -36.63 5.90
N LYS A 40 26.88 -36.60 6.78
CA LYS A 40 27.86 -35.52 6.99
C LYS A 40 28.77 -35.33 5.76
N LYS A 41 28.54 -34.31 4.92
CA LYS A 41 29.60 -33.62 4.13
C LYS A 41 29.18 -32.31 3.41
N THR A 42 28.11 -31.63 3.83
CA THR A 42 27.56 -30.43 3.16
C THR A 42 27.43 -29.18 4.04
N LYS A 43 28.07 -29.14 5.22
CA LYS A 43 27.83 -28.06 6.21
C LYS A 43 28.21 -26.63 5.81
N LYS A 44 29.03 -26.41 4.77
CA LYS A 44 29.46 -25.04 4.39
C LYS A 44 28.64 -24.46 3.22
N THR A 45 28.15 -25.31 2.32
CA THR A 45 27.33 -24.89 1.17
C THR A 45 25.85 -24.79 1.55
N GLU A 46 25.36 -25.65 2.44
CA GLU A 46 23.99 -25.58 2.98
C GLU A 46 23.77 -24.30 3.80
N VAL A 47 24.72 -23.93 4.67
CA VAL A 47 24.62 -22.71 5.50
C VAL A 47 24.61 -21.44 4.63
N VAL A 48 25.36 -21.41 3.53
CA VAL A 48 25.35 -20.28 2.59
C VAL A 48 24.04 -20.23 1.81
N ASN A 49 23.53 -21.37 1.33
CA ASN A 49 22.25 -21.44 0.61
C ASN A 49 21.05 -21.08 1.51
N ASP A 50 21.05 -21.52 2.76
CA ASP A 50 20.01 -21.14 3.74
C ASP A 50 20.07 -19.65 4.06
N SER A 51 21.27 -19.06 4.16
CA SER A 51 21.41 -17.61 4.37
C SER A 51 20.88 -16.79 3.19
N ILE A 52 21.16 -17.21 1.95
CA ILE A 52 20.69 -16.54 0.72
C ILE A 52 19.17 -16.67 0.60
N ASN A 53 18.61 -17.86 0.87
CA ASN A 53 17.17 -18.08 0.87
C ASN A 53 16.45 -17.24 1.93
N ASN A 54 17.05 -17.10 3.12
CA ASN A 54 16.50 -16.26 4.19
C ASN A 54 16.53 -14.76 3.83
N ILE A 55 17.61 -14.29 3.21
CA ILE A 55 17.69 -12.90 2.72
C ILE A 55 16.63 -12.65 1.64
N SER A 56 16.47 -13.56 0.69
CA SER A 56 15.46 -13.47 -0.38
C SER A 56 14.04 -13.42 0.19
N ARG A 57 13.70 -14.32 1.11
CA ARG A 57 12.40 -14.34 1.81
C ARG A 57 12.14 -13.05 2.59
N LEU A 58 13.16 -12.54 3.30
CA LEU A 58 13.03 -11.28 4.04
C LEU A 58 12.79 -10.10 3.10
N LEU A 59 13.46 -10.05 1.95
CA LEU A 59 13.24 -9.01 0.93
C LEU A 59 11.83 -9.09 0.35
N GLN A 60 11.35 -10.28 0.02
CA GLN A 60 9.99 -10.51 -0.47
C GLN A 60 8.94 -10.06 0.56
N ALA A 61 9.11 -10.43 1.83
CA ALA A 61 8.20 -10.02 2.90
C ALA A 61 8.16 -8.49 3.09
N LYS A 62 9.31 -7.81 2.95
CA LYS A 62 9.39 -6.35 2.99
C LYS A 62 8.67 -5.69 1.81
N ARG A 63 8.84 -6.23 0.59
CA ARG A 63 8.14 -5.74 -0.61
C ARG A 63 6.63 -5.92 -0.48
N ALA A 64 6.18 -7.13 -0.14
CA ALA A 64 4.76 -7.41 0.08
C ALA A 64 4.15 -6.53 1.18
N SER A 65 4.93 -6.14 2.20
CA SER A 65 4.44 -5.16 3.18
C SER A 65 4.28 -3.76 2.61
N ALA A 66 5.21 -3.31 1.77
CA ALA A 66 5.11 -2.00 1.12
C ALA A 66 3.95 -1.97 0.10
N ASP A 67 3.77 -3.05 -0.66
CA ASP A 67 2.67 -3.16 -1.64
C ASP A 67 1.30 -3.12 -0.95
N ARG A 68 1.14 -3.79 0.21
CA ARG A 68 -0.10 -3.68 1.01
C ARG A 68 -0.37 -2.25 1.48
N ASP A 69 0.66 -1.55 1.94
CA ASP A 69 0.50 -0.18 2.41
C ASP A 69 0.14 0.76 1.22
N ALA A 70 0.79 0.58 0.06
CA ALA A 70 0.50 1.33 -1.16
C ALA A 70 -0.91 1.04 -1.72
N ALA A 71 -1.33 -0.22 -1.69
CA ALA A 71 -2.67 -0.64 -2.11
C ALA A 71 -3.74 -0.06 -1.19
N GLN A 72 -3.55 -0.16 0.13
CA GLN A 72 -4.47 0.44 1.09
C GLN A 72 -4.65 1.94 0.83
N GLN A 73 -3.56 2.66 0.54
CA GLN A 73 -3.64 4.07 0.19
C GLN A 73 -4.42 4.29 -1.11
N GLY A 74 -4.17 3.51 -2.16
CA GLY A 74 -4.92 3.57 -3.41
C GLY A 74 -6.42 3.35 -3.19
N PHE A 75 -6.78 2.29 -2.46
CA PHE A 75 -8.17 1.98 -2.11
C PHE A 75 -8.86 3.13 -1.38
N LEU A 76 -8.20 3.70 -0.36
CA LEU A 76 -8.75 4.82 0.40
C LEU A 76 -8.91 6.07 -0.46
N ILE A 77 -7.98 6.34 -1.38
CA ILE A 77 -8.09 7.46 -2.33
C ILE A 77 -9.33 7.27 -3.22
N SER A 78 -9.56 6.06 -3.76
CA SER A 78 -10.78 5.77 -4.53
C SER A 78 -12.04 5.99 -3.72
N VAL A 79 -12.08 5.51 -2.47
CA VAL A 79 -13.24 5.70 -1.57
C VAL A 79 -13.54 7.18 -1.39
N LEU A 80 -12.52 8.01 -1.12
CA LEU A 80 -12.70 9.45 -0.98
C LEU A 80 -13.18 10.10 -2.28
N ALA A 81 -12.51 9.81 -3.40
CA ALA A 81 -12.81 10.41 -4.69
C ALA A 81 -14.25 10.12 -5.16
N LEU A 82 -14.72 8.88 -4.99
CA LEU A 82 -16.11 8.49 -5.28
C LEU A 82 -17.14 9.18 -4.38
N ASN A 83 -16.71 9.71 -3.23
CA ASN A 83 -17.54 10.49 -2.31
C ASN A 83 -17.33 12.02 -2.49
N GLY A 84 -16.84 12.44 -3.66
CA GLY A 84 -16.74 13.84 -4.05
C GLY A 84 -15.54 14.58 -3.46
N PHE A 85 -14.59 13.88 -2.84
CA PHE A 85 -13.33 14.49 -2.41
C PHE A 85 -12.34 14.61 -3.56
N GLU A 86 -11.50 15.63 -3.49
CA GLU A 86 -10.32 15.80 -4.32
C GLU A 86 -9.09 15.54 -3.47
N VAL A 87 -8.27 14.58 -3.90
CA VAL A 87 -7.04 14.20 -3.20
C VAL A 87 -5.85 14.64 -4.04
N LYS A 88 -5.16 15.69 -3.59
CA LYS A 88 -3.93 16.18 -4.21
C LYS A 88 -2.73 15.50 -3.59
N MET A 89 -1.85 15.00 -4.45
CA MET A 89 -0.61 14.36 -4.06
C MET A 89 0.60 14.96 -4.77
N ASN A 90 1.73 14.92 -4.08
CA ASN A 90 3.00 15.40 -4.61
C ASN A 90 3.57 14.45 -5.65
N LYS A 91 4.42 15.01 -6.52
CA LYS A 91 5.22 14.21 -7.45
C LYS A 91 6.07 13.17 -6.74
N LEU A 92 6.32 12.06 -7.41
CA LEU A 92 7.28 11.08 -6.97
C LEU A 92 8.69 11.60 -7.24
N TYR A 93 9.56 11.54 -6.24
CA TYR A 93 10.99 11.82 -6.43
C TYR A 93 11.64 10.84 -7.42
N LYS A 94 11.20 9.58 -7.38
CA LYS A 94 11.62 8.53 -8.31
C LYS A 94 10.50 7.53 -8.52
N LYS A 95 10.12 7.31 -9.78
CA LYS A 95 9.19 6.23 -10.18
C LYS A 95 9.91 4.88 -10.00
N GLY A 96 9.45 4.08 -9.05
CA GLY A 96 9.94 2.74 -8.79
C GLY A 96 9.34 1.74 -9.78
N LYS A 97 10.11 0.73 -10.20
CA LYS A 97 9.64 -0.33 -11.12
C LYS A 97 9.33 -1.66 -10.43
N THR A 98 9.65 -1.80 -9.15
CA THR A 98 9.70 -3.10 -8.46
C THR A 98 8.66 -3.25 -7.36
N THR A 99 8.17 -2.14 -6.80
CA THR A 99 7.17 -2.12 -5.74
C THR A 99 6.25 -0.93 -5.99
N HIS A 100 4.98 -1.10 -5.64
CA HIS A 100 4.01 -0.02 -5.63
C HIS A 100 4.44 1.05 -4.64
N GLN A 101 4.03 2.28 -4.88
CA GLN A 101 4.57 3.44 -4.16
C GLN A 101 3.50 4.12 -3.34
N LEU A 102 3.87 4.50 -2.12
CA LEU A 102 3.09 5.41 -1.31
C LEU A 102 3.29 6.84 -1.81
N TYR A 103 2.19 7.55 -1.96
CA TYR A 103 2.14 8.94 -2.35
C TYR A 103 2.11 9.84 -1.12
N VAL A 104 2.78 10.99 -1.19
CA VAL A 104 2.59 12.03 -0.18
C VAL A 104 1.35 12.81 -0.57
N ILE A 105 0.31 12.67 0.23
CA ILE A 105 -0.90 13.49 0.09
C ILE A 105 -0.57 14.86 0.67
N ASP A 106 -0.79 15.90 -0.15
CA ASP A 106 -0.53 17.30 0.17
C ASP A 106 -1.80 17.96 0.71
N LEU A 107 -2.93 17.73 0.04
CA LEU A 107 -4.20 18.41 0.32
C LEU A 107 -5.37 17.46 0.04
N ILE A 108 -6.38 17.48 0.90
CA ILE A 108 -7.69 16.84 0.66
C ILE A 108 -8.77 17.89 0.80
N THR A 109 -9.56 18.08 -0.25
CA THR A 109 -10.66 19.05 -0.33
C THR A 109 -11.97 18.37 -0.70
N ARG A 110 -13.10 18.97 -0.31
CA ARG A 110 -14.43 18.65 -0.83
C ARG A 110 -15.27 19.91 -0.79
N GLU A 111 -15.88 20.26 -1.92
CA GLU A 111 -16.76 21.43 -2.05
C GLU A 111 -16.08 22.73 -1.56
N GLY A 112 -14.80 22.93 -1.90
CA GLY A 112 -14.00 24.09 -1.48
C GLY A 112 -13.56 24.09 0.00
N THR A 113 -13.99 23.11 0.81
CA THR A 113 -13.55 22.96 2.20
C THR A 113 -12.30 22.09 2.28
N VAL A 114 -11.31 22.53 3.04
CA VAL A 114 -10.06 21.77 3.30
C VAL A 114 -10.27 20.83 4.49
N TYR A 115 -10.06 19.54 4.28
CA TYR A 115 -10.16 18.51 5.33
C TYR A 115 -8.79 18.04 5.82
N PHE A 116 -7.77 18.21 4.99
CA PHE A 116 -6.39 17.93 5.34
C PHE A 116 -5.45 18.78 4.52
N ASN A 117 -4.44 19.36 5.16
CA ASN A 117 -3.30 20.01 4.52
C ASN A 117 -2.03 19.57 5.25
N LEU A 118 -1.09 18.97 4.53
CA LEU A 118 0.13 18.43 5.11
C LEU A 118 0.99 19.51 5.78
N ASN A 119 0.91 20.75 5.32
CA ASN A 119 1.70 21.86 5.84
C ASN A 119 1.28 22.28 7.25
N ASP A 120 0.07 21.90 7.69
CA ASP A 120 -0.44 22.20 9.03
C ASP A 120 0.20 21.31 10.11
N PHE A 121 0.92 20.26 9.70
CA PHE A 121 1.50 19.28 10.62
C PHE A 121 3.02 19.46 10.75
N HIS A 122 3.46 19.81 11.95
CA HIS A 122 4.88 19.71 12.31
C HIS A 122 5.23 18.28 12.71
N LEU A 123 5.98 17.59 11.85
CA LEU A 123 6.47 16.22 12.10
C LEU A 123 7.92 16.27 12.56
N PRO A 124 8.20 16.23 13.88
CA PRO A 124 9.56 16.18 14.37
C PRO A 124 10.23 14.90 13.88
N SER A 125 11.45 15.03 13.35
CA SER A 125 12.20 13.91 12.80
C SER A 125 13.69 14.15 12.91
N GLU A 126 14.44 13.11 13.26
CA GLU A 126 15.90 13.18 13.29
C GLU A 126 16.50 13.11 11.87
N ASN A 127 15.77 12.50 10.92
CA ASN A 127 16.21 12.35 9.54
C ASN A 127 15.04 12.31 8.54
N LEU A 128 15.37 12.55 7.26
CA LEU A 128 14.41 12.58 6.16
C LEU A 128 13.62 11.29 5.98
N LYS A 129 14.23 10.13 6.24
CA LYS A 129 13.57 8.83 6.11
C LYS A 129 12.48 8.63 7.15
N GLN A 130 12.74 9.06 8.38
CA GLN A 130 11.80 9.03 9.48
C GLN A 130 10.67 10.04 9.28
N LYS A 131 11.01 11.25 8.82
CA LYS A 131 10.02 12.25 8.40
C LYS A 131 9.05 11.63 7.39
N ARG A 132 9.60 11.00 6.35
CA ARG A 132 8.81 10.38 5.29
C ARG A 132 7.88 9.28 5.80
N ARG A 133 8.39 8.35 6.62
CA ARG A 133 7.55 7.31 7.24
C ARG A 133 6.43 7.87 8.10
N SER A 134 6.70 8.96 8.81
CA SER A 134 5.69 9.62 9.66
C SER A 134 4.64 10.31 8.81
N GLN A 135 5.03 10.93 7.68
CA GLN A 135 4.10 11.47 6.69
C GLN A 135 3.23 10.36 6.08
N ASP A 136 3.82 9.25 5.66
CA ASP A 136 3.09 8.12 5.07
C ASP A 136 2.07 7.53 6.08
N ALA A 137 2.46 7.40 7.36
CA ALA A 137 1.55 6.93 8.41
C ALA A 137 0.45 7.94 8.73
N LEU A 138 0.78 9.23 8.80
CA LEU A 138 -0.18 10.31 9.04
C LEU A 138 -1.23 10.36 7.92
N THR A 139 -0.81 10.46 6.66
CA THR A 139 -1.72 10.60 5.53
C THR A 139 -2.64 9.40 5.41
N ASN A 140 -2.11 8.18 5.61
CA ASN A 140 -2.93 6.97 5.65
C ASN A 140 -3.97 7.01 6.79
N ASN A 141 -3.58 7.42 7.99
CA ASN A 141 -4.50 7.48 9.12
C ASN A 141 -5.58 8.56 8.92
N ILE A 142 -5.23 9.71 8.33
CA ILE A 142 -6.18 10.77 7.99
C ILE A 142 -7.17 10.31 6.92
N LEU A 143 -6.70 9.61 5.88
CA LEU A 143 -7.59 9.03 4.87
C LEU A 143 -8.65 8.10 5.49
N ILE A 144 -8.24 7.25 6.44
CA ILE A 144 -9.16 6.38 7.19
C ILE A 144 -10.18 7.23 7.96
N GLU A 145 -9.72 8.25 8.69
CA GLU A 145 -10.57 9.10 9.52
C GLU A 145 -11.59 9.89 8.69
N ILE A 146 -11.18 10.40 7.52
CA ILE A 146 -12.08 11.09 6.58
C ILE A 146 -13.10 10.09 6.02
N ALA A 147 -12.66 8.90 5.60
CA ALA A 147 -13.55 7.88 5.05
C ALA A 147 -14.60 7.41 6.08
N GLU A 148 -14.21 7.20 7.34
CA GLU A 148 -15.15 6.84 8.42
C GLU A 148 -16.17 7.94 8.69
N LYS A 149 -15.69 9.19 8.76
CA LYS A 149 -16.53 10.32 9.16
C LYS A 149 -17.47 10.80 8.06
N PHE A 150 -17.06 10.72 6.79
CA PHE A 150 -17.75 11.40 5.70
C PHE A 150 -18.17 10.49 4.54
N CYS A 151 -17.64 9.26 4.45
CA CYS A 151 -17.93 8.34 3.34
C CYS A 151 -18.71 7.09 3.79
N GLY A 152 -19.22 7.06 5.02
CA GLY A 152 -19.97 5.92 5.56
C GLY A 152 -19.14 4.62 5.65
N ALA A 153 -17.81 4.73 5.66
CA ALA A 153 -16.93 3.58 5.72
C ALA A 153 -16.79 3.07 7.16
N VAL A 154 -16.74 1.76 7.33
CA VAL A 154 -16.46 1.10 8.61
C VAL A 154 -15.28 0.17 8.43
N PHE A 155 -14.21 0.40 9.19
CA PHE A 155 -12.99 -0.39 9.07
C PHE A 155 -12.73 -1.26 10.30
N LYS A 156 -12.24 -2.48 10.05
CA LYS A 156 -11.57 -3.28 11.08
C LYS A 156 -10.06 -3.06 10.95
N LEU A 157 -9.48 -2.40 11.94
CA LEU A 157 -8.09 -1.96 11.89
C LEU A 157 -7.16 -2.85 12.72
N LYS A 158 -5.93 -3.02 12.24
CA LYS A 158 -4.78 -3.54 12.99
C LYS A 158 -3.74 -2.44 13.11
N ASN A 159 -3.37 -2.10 14.34
CA ASN A 159 -2.33 -1.12 14.57
C ASN A 159 -0.94 -1.70 14.24
N GLY A 160 -0.11 -0.89 13.58
CA GLY A 160 1.31 -1.16 13.45
C GLY A 160 2.02 -1.22 14.81
N LYS A 161 3.27 -1.69 14.80
CA LYS A 161 4.10 -1.74 16.01
C LYS A 161 4.30 -0.32 16.56
N LYS A 162 3.98 -0.11 17.84
CA LYS A 162 4.22 1.16 18.53
C LYS A 162 5.72 1.48 18.53
N SER A 163 6.04 2.74 18.29
CA SER A 163 7.38 3.29 18.34
C SER A 163 7.30 4.65 19.03
N ASN A 164 8.29 4.98 19.87
CA ASN A 164 8.35 6.28 20.54
C ASN A 164 8.71 7.41 19.57
N VAL A 165 9.16 7.08 18.37
CA VAL A 165 9.77 8.03 17.43
C VAL A 165 8.99 8.20 16.13
N CYS A 166 7.96 7.38 15.90
CA CYS A 166 7.15 7.50 14.68
C CYS A 166 5.69 7.13 14.92
N ILE A 167 4.81 7.80 14.17
CA ILE A 167 3.37 7.53 14.15
C ILE A 167 3.15 6.09 13.68
N PRO A 168 2.42 5.25 14.43
CA PRO A 168 2.07 3.92 13.96
C PRO A 168 1.00 4.03 12.86
N MET A 169 1.25 3.37 11.73
CA MET A 169 0.27 3.26 10.65
C MET A 169 -0.84 2.28 11.03
N LYS A 170 -2.10 2.67 10.83
CA LYS A 170 -3.28 1.80 10.93
C LYS A 170 -3.42 1.00 9.65
N ARG A 171 -3.57 -0.33 9.75
CA ARG A 171 -3.78 -1.22 8.59
C ARG A 171 -5.19 -1.80 8.58
N ILE A 172 -5.86 -1.73 7.45
CA ILE A 172 -7.22 -2.22 7.25
C ILE A 172 -7.16 -3.74 7.05
N GLN A 173 -7.88 -4.48 7.88
CA GLN A 173 -8.09 -5.92 7.70
C GLN A 173 -9.32 -6.19 6.83
N THR A 174 -10.38 -5.43 7.07
CA THR A 174 -11.64 -5.48 6.32
C THR A 174 -12.28 -4.09 6.30
N ALA A 175 -13.06 -3.80 5.27
CA ALA A 175 -13.84 -2.57 5.16
C ALA A 175 -15.29 -2.89 4.78
N ASN A 176 -16.23 -2.10 5.27
CA ASN A 176 -17.57 -1.99 4.71
C ASN A 176 -17.74 -0.55 4.23
N VAL A 177 -17.99 -0.35 2.95
CA VAL A 177 -18.18 0.98 2.34
C VAL A 177 -19.51 0.94 1.60
N ASN A 178 -20.45 1.80 1.96
CA ASN A 178 -21.78 1.88 1.34
C ASN A 178 -22.51 0.52 1.26
N GLY A 179 -22.31 -0.36 2.24
CA GLY A 179 -22.93 -1.69 2.29
C GLY A 179 -22.13 -2.80 1.57
N VAL A 180 -21.06 -2.45 0.85
CA VAL A 180 -20.19 -3.41 0.16
C VAL A 180 -19.05 -3.84 1.08
N PHE A 181 -18.88 -5.15 1.25
CA PHE A 181 -17.83 -5.73 2.10
C PHE A 181 -16.56 -6.07 1.32
N TYR A 182 -15.44 -5.50 1.80
CA TYR A 182 -14.10 -5.71 1.26
C TYR A 182 -13.22 -6.48 2.25
N THR A 183 -12.66 -7.59 1.77
CA THR A 183 -11.60 -8.33 2.45
C THR A 183 -10.25 -7.66 2.18
N ALA A 184 -9.23 -8.01 2.97
CA ALA A 184 -7.85 -7.55 2.74
C ALA A 184 -7.36 -7.84 1.30
N GLU A 185 -7.81 -8.95 0.70
CA GLU A 185 -7.46 -9.33 -0.67
C GLU A 185 -8.12 -8.42 -1.70
N LYS A 186 -9.41 -8.11 -1.55
CA LYS A 186 -10.09 -7.15 -2.43
C LYS A 186 -9.47 -5.76 -2.34
N ILE A 187 -9.18 -5.29 -1.11
CA ILE A 187 -8.49 -4.02 -0.87
C ILE A 187 -7.13 -4.00 -1.57
N LEU A 188 -6.39 -5.11 -1.53
CA LEU A 188 -5.09 -5.22 -2.20
C LEU A 188 -5.24 -5.07 -3.72
N VAL A 189 -6.17 -5.80 -4.34
CA VAL A 189 -6.36 -5.80 -5.80
C VAL A 189 -6.86 -4.44 -6.28
N ASP A 190 -7.96 -3.94 -5.72
CA ASP A 190 -8.57 -2.67 -6.13
C ASP A 190 -7.63 -1.51 -5.83
N GLY A 191 -6.95 -1.58 -4.69
CA GLY A 191 -5.99 -0.59 -4.25
C GLY A 191 -4.73 -0.52 -5.11
N ILE A 192 -4.19 -1.66 -5.55
CA ILE A 192 -3.06 -1.69 -6.50
C ILE A 192 -3.49 -1.09 -7.83
N TYR A 193 -4.67 -1.47 -8.33
CA TYR A 193 -5.16 -0.96 -9.58
C TYR A 193 -5.26 0.58 -9.56
N GLU A 194 -5.81 1.16 -8.49
CA GLU A 194 -5.83 2.62 -8.35
C GLU A 194 -4.43 3.20 -8.18
N ASN A 195 -3.56 2.55 -7.39
CA ASN A 195 -2.18 3.02 -7.19
C ASN A 195 -1.43 3.16 -8.52
N GLU A 196 -1.62 2.22 -9.43
CA GLU A 196 -1.03 2.21 -10.78
C GLU A 196 -1.68 3.28 -11.68
N ASN A 197 -3.01 3.43 -11.63
CA ASN A 197 -3.73 4.51 -12.33
C ASN A 197 -3.18 5.89 -11.94
N ILE A 198 -2.99 6.12 -10.65
CA ILE A 198 -2.37 7.33 -10.11
C ILE A 198 -0.95 7.50 -10.66
N ARG A 199 -0.13 6.45 -10.62
CA ARG A 199 1.27 6.50 -11.05
C ARG A 199 1.42 6.93 -12.50
N ASP A 200 0.54 6.39 -13.34
CA ASP A 200 0.57 6.59 -14.79
C ASP A 200 0.09 8.00 -15.16
N ASN A 201 -0.79 8.60 -14.36
CA ASN A 201 -1.28 9.97 -14.52
C ASN A 201 -0.45 11.03 -13.76
N LEU A 202 0.52 10.62 -12.95
CA LEU A 202 1.34 11.52 -12.14
C LEU A 202 2.28 12.40 -12.99
N LYS A 203 2.14 13.72 -12.86
CA LYS A 203 2.91 14.76 -13.55
C LYS A 203 4.00 15.36 -12.64
N ASP A 204 4.80 16.28 -13.21
CA ASP A 204 5.92 16.93 -12.52
C ASP A 204 5.49 17.89 -11.40
N ASP A 205 4.24 18.35 -11.41
CA ASP A 205 3.60 19.17 -10.37
C ASP A 205 2.76 18.35 -9.38
N GLY A 206 2.62 17.03 -9.61
CA GLY A 206 1.83 16.12 -8.81
C GLY A 206 0.62 15.56 -9.56
N PHE A 207 -0.42 15.21 -8.83
CA PHE A 207 -1.68 14.75 -9.39
C PHE A 207 -2.84 15.04 -8.44
N VAL A 208 -4.03 15.26 -8.98
CA VAL A 208 -5.27 15.39 -8.23
C VAL A 208 -6.19 14.29 -8.69
N VAL A 209 -6.64 13.47 -7.74
CA VAL A 209 -7.65 12.44 -7.97
C VAL A 209 -8.99 12.98 -7.51
N SER A 210 -9.97 12.96 -8.40
CA SER A 210 -11.38 13.24 -8.12
C SER A 210 -12.23 12.13 -8.75
N ASN A 211 -13.55 12.18 -8.55
CA ASN A 211 -14.48 11.18 -9.06
C ASN A 211 -14.30 10.88 -10.57
N GLU A 212 -13.99 11.90 -11.37
CA GLU A 212 -13.84 11.76 -12.83
C GLU A 212 -12.65 10.89 -13.26
N GLN A 213 -11.66 10.70 -12.39
CA GLN A 213 -10.45 9.94 -12.69
C GLN A 213 -10.43 8.54 -12.08
N ILE A 214 -11.46 8.15 -11.32
CA ILE A 214 -11.58 6.82 -10.72
C ILE A 214 -12.15 5.83 -11.73
N ASN A 215 -11.39 4.77 -12.01
CA ASN A 215 -11.77 3.72 -12.96
C ASN A 215 -12.43 2.50 -12.29
N CYS A 216 -12.72 2.57 -10.99
CA CYS A 216 -13.37 1.52 -10.21
C CYS A 216 -14.78 1.95 -9.79
N SER A 217 -15.76 1.09 -10.06
CA SER A 217 -17.06 1.12 -9.39
C SER A 217 -16.93 0.39 -8.05
N LEU A 218 -16.92 1.15 -6.94
CA LEU A 218 -17.06 0.59 -5.59
C LEU A 218 -18.51 0.23 -5.29
#